data_AF-A0A8T0XEU3-F1
#
_entry.id   AF-A0A8T0XEU3-F1
#
_cell.length_a   1.000
_cell.length_b   1.000
_cell.length_c   1.000
_cell.angle_alpha   90.00
_cell.angle_beta   90.00
_cell.angle_gamma   90.00
#
_symmetry.space_group_name_H-M   'P 1'
#
loop_
_entity.id
_entity.type
_entity.pdbx_description
1 polymer ?
#
loop_
_entity_poly.entity_id
_entity_poly.type
_entity_poly.pdbx_seq_one_letter_code
_entity_poly.pdbx_strand_id
1 'polypeptide(L)'
;MRLNKVEVNLRRLLEAAPRQQNQAKLVHYVTTARELLEQLGAETTPQGISSVSKAKLSEYSEKIEALTARLAAPVPENEKPVVESREEEISDEKAKAESPISLSSGL
;
A
#
# COMPACT_ATOMS: atom_id res chain seq x y z
N MET A 1 -14.55 -16.70 4.36
CA MET A 1 -15.10 -15.50 3.70
C MET A 1 -14.01 -14.88 2.85
N ARG A 2 -14.27 -14.63 1.56
CA ARG A 2 -13.34 -13.83 0.74
C ARG A 2 -13.68 -12.37 0.97
N LEU A 3 -12.68 -11.56 1.28
CA LEU A 3 -12.83 -10.11 1.38
C LEU A 3 -12.92 -9.51 -0.02
N ASN A 4 -13.76 -8.51 -0.19
CA ASN A 4 -13.84 -7.77 -1.43
C ASN A 4 -12.56 -6.92 -1.65
N LYS A 5 -12.17 -6.73 -2.90
CA LYS A 5 -10.99 -5.95 -3.31
C LYS A 5 -10.99 -4.53 -2.74
N VAL A 6 -12.15 -3.86 -2.68
CA VAL A 6 -12.28 -2.51 -2.09
C VAL A 6 -11.90 -2.55 -0.61
N GLU A 7 -12.46 -3.49 0.17
CA GLU A 7 -12.15 -3.64 1.59
C GLU A 7 -10.68 -3.98 1.82
N VAL A 8 -10.11 -4.87 1.00
CA VAL A 8 -8.69 -5.23 1.10
C VAL A 8 -7.80 -4.01 0.82
N ASN A 9 -8.12 -3.22 -0.20
CA ASN A 9 -7.38 -2.00 -0.51
C ASN A 9 -7.49 -0.96 0.61
N LEU A 10 -8.70 -0.77 1.15
CA LEU A 10 -8.94 0.14 2.27
C LEU A 10 -8.11 -0.27 3.49
N ARG A 11 -8.09 -1.57 3.85
CA ARG A 11 -7.28 -2.07 4.97
C ARG A 11 -5.79 -1.79 4.77
N ARG A 12 -5.23 -2.11 3.61
CA ARG A 12 -3.81 -1.85 3.32
C ARG A 12 -3.47 -0.37 3.43
N LEU A 13 -4.36 0.49 2.92
CA LEU A 13 -4.17 1.93 2.97
C LEU A 13 -4.20 2.45 4.42
N LEU A 14 -5.17 1.99 5.23
CA LEU A 14 -5.27 2.35 6.64
C LEU A 14 -4.11 1.82 7.50
N GLU A 15 -3.51 0.68 7.13
CA GLU A 15 -2.29 0.17 7.76
C GLU A 15 -1.04 0.96 7.38
N ALA A 16 -0.93 1.41 6.12
CA ALA A 16 0.21 2.16 5.62
C ALA A 16 0.18 3.64 6.04
N ALA A 17 -1.00 4.25 6.11
CA ALA A 17 -1.15 5.68 6.33
C ALA A 17 -0.52 6.21 7.63
N PRO A 18 -0.60 5.53 8.79
CA PRO A 18 0.08 5.97 10.01
C PRO A 18 1.61 6.09 9.89
N ARG A 19 2.23 5.33 8.96
CA ARG A 19 3.68 5.32 8.75
C ARG A 19 4.16 6.38 7.75
N GLN A 20 3.23 7.06 7.07
CA GLN A 20 3.57 8.07 6.06
C GLN A 20 3.97 9.40 6.72
N GLN A 21 5.19 9.85 6.45
CA GLN A 21 5.73 11.13 6.92
C GLN A 21 5.44 12.27 5.93
N ASN A 22 5.38 11.96 4.62
CA ASN A 22 5.07 12.97 3.61
C ASN A 22 3.60 13.40 3.72
N GLN A 23 3.39 14.66 4.12
CA GLN A 23 2.06 15.23 4.35
C GLN A 23 1.17 15.19 3.09
N ALA A 24 1.71 15.51 1.92
CA ALA A 24 0.94 15.46 0.67
C ALA A 24 0.48 14.04 0.33
N LYS A 25 1.34 13.03 0.52
CA LYS A 25 0.96 11.62 0.37
C LYS A 25 -0.08 11.20 1.42
N LEU A 26 0.04 11.69 2.64
CA LEU A 26 -0.94 11.41 3.69
C LEU A 26 -2.31 12.00 3.37
N VAL A 27 -2.37 13.25 2.87
CA VAL A 27 -3.60 13.86 2.36
C VAL A 27 -4.22 12.99 1.28
N HIS A 28 -3.42 12.55 0.29
CA HIS A 28 -3.90 11.66 -0.77
C HIS A 28 -4.44 10.33 -0.23
N TYR A 29 -3.78 9.73 0.75
CA TYR A 29 -4.24 8.50 1.39
C TYR A 29 -5.56 8.69 2.13
N VAL A 30 -5.75 9.81 2.85
CA VAL A 30 -7.03 10.11 3.52
C VAL A 30 -8.15 10.28 2.51
N THR A 31 -7.92 11.02 1.41
CA THR A 31 -8.91 11.19 0.34
C THR A 31 -9.29 9.84 -0.27
N THR A 32 -8.29 9.04 -0.64
CA THR A 32 -8.52 7.71 -1.24
C THR A 32 -9.25 6.77 -0.27
N ALA A 33 -8.94 6.83 1.03
CA ALA A 33 -9.61 6.00 2.03
C ALA A 33 -11.11 6.35 2.16
N ARG A 34 -11.48 7.62 2.03
CA ARG A 34 -12.89 8.06 2.04
C ARG A 34 -13.64 7.52 0.82
N GLU A 35 -13.04 7.63 -0.37
CA GLU A 35 -13.62 7.09 -1.60
C GLU A 35 -13.83 5.57 -1.52
N LEU A 36 -12.83 4.83 -1.02
CA LEU A 36 -12.95 3.38 -0.84
C LEU A 36 -14.00 3.01 0.22
N LEU A 37 -14.14 3.80 1.28
CA LEU A 37 -15.17 3.57 2.29
C LEU A 37 -16.58 3.79 1.72
N GLU A 38 -16.77 4.82 0.90
CA GLU A 38 -18.03 5.10 0.20
C GLU A 38 -18.38 3.96 -0.76
N GLN A 39 -17.43 3.54 -1.59
CA GLN A 39 -17.59 2.39 -2.49
C GLN A 39 -17.96 1.12 -1.72
N LEU A 40 -17.29 0.87 -0.59
CA LEU A 40 -17.55 -0.30 0.23
C LEU A 40 -18.93 -0.27 0.89
N GLY A 41 -19.41 0.92 1.28
CA GLY A 41 -20.76 1.11 1.82
C GLY A 41 -21.87 0.96 0.77
N ALA A 42 -21.59 1.28 -0.49
CA ALA A 42 -22.50 1.07 -1.61
C ALA A 42 -22.51 -0.39 -2.12
N GLU A 43 -21.49 -1.18 -1.77
CA GLU A 43 -21.33 -2.53 -2.30
C GLU A 43 -22.26 -3.54 -1.62
N THR A 44 -23.15 -4.10 -2.42
CA THR A 44 -24.11 -5.13 -2.03
C THR A 44 -23.84 -6.43 -2.79
N THR A 45 -24.16 -7.56 -2.16
CA THR A 45 -24.18 -8.85 -2.85
C THR A 45 -25.27 -8.86 -3.93
N PRO A 46 -25.27 -9.81 -4.88
CA PRO A 46 -26.35 -9.94 -5.86
C PRO A 46 -27.75 -10.12 -5.24
N GLN A 47 -27.83 -10.45 -3.94
CA GLN A 47 -29.05 -10.57 -3.16
C GLN A 47 -29.47 -9.26 -2.47
N GLY A 48 -28.75 -8.16 -2.72
CA GLY A 48 -29.01 -6.84 -2.10
C GLY A 48 -28.54 -6.73 -0.65
N ILE A 49 -27.75 -7.69 -0.15
CA ILE A 49 -27.25 -7.68 1.23
C ILE A 49 -25.96 -6.87 1.26
N SER A 50 -25.79 -5.97 2.22
CA SER A 50 -24.53 -5.23 2.40
C SER A 50 -23.35 -6.19 2.49
N SER A 51 -22.31 -5.95 1.69
CA SER A 51 -21.10 -6.78 1.68
C SER A 51 -20.32 -6.70 3.00
N VAL A 52 -20.51 -5.62 3.76
CA VAL A 52 -19.84 -5.33 5.03
C VAL A 52 -20.85 -4.88 6.09
N SER A 53 -20.59 -5.22 7.36
CA SER A 53 -21.45 -4.80 8.47
C SER A 53 -21.29 -3.31 8.80
N LYS A 54 -22.38 -2.69 9.30
CA LYS A 54 -22.38 -1.28 9.71
C LYS A 54 -21.29 -0.96 10.75
N ALA A 55 -21.08 -1.85 11.72
CA ALA A 55 -20.05 -1.69 12.76
C ALA A 55 -18.65 -1.55 12.14
N LYS A 56 -18.38 -2.30 11.07
CA LYS A 56 -17.07 -2.30 10.43
C LYS A 56 -16.84 -1.07 9.53
N LEU A 57 -17.89 -0.59 8.87
CA LEU A 57 -17.86 0.71 8.19
C LEU A 57 -17.58 1.86 9.19
N SER A 58 -18.18 1.80 10.39
CA SER A 58 -17.88 2.77 11.47
C SER A 58 -16.42 2.71 11.90
N GLU A 59 -15.90 1.51 12.15
CA GLU A 59 -14.48 1.32 12.53
C GLU A 59 -13.52 1.91 11.48
N TYR A 60 -13.82 1.73 10.19
CA TYR A 60 -13.03 2.35 9.13
C TYR A 60 -13.18 3.87 9.09
N SER A 61 -14.38 4.40 9.31
CA SER A 61 -14.61 5.85 9.41
C SER A 61 -13.78 6.47 10.53
N GLU A 62 -13.81 5.86 11.72
CA GLU A 62 -13.04 6.33 12.89
C GLU A 62 -11.53 6.34 12.62
N LYS A 63 -11.02 5.32 11.92
CA LYS A 63 -9.61 5.28 11.50
C LYS A 63 -9.26 6.42 10.54
N ILE A 64 -10.14 6.73 9.58
CA ILE A 64 -9.96 7.86 8.65
C ILE A 64 -10.01 9.21 9.38
N GLU A 65 -10.91 9.35 10.35
CA GLU A 65 -11.01 10.55 11.18
C GLU A 65 -9.74 10.76 12.00
N ALA A 66 -9.17 9.70 12.59
CA ALA A 66 -7.89 9.79 13.30
C ALA A 66 -6.73 10.24 12.38
N LEU A 67 -6.69 9.77 11.13
CA LEU A 67 -5.72 10.26 10.14
C LEU A 67 -5.95 11.73 9.79
N THR A 68 -7.22 12.15 9.69
CA THR A 68 -7.60 13.54 9.42
C THR A 68 -7.20 14.45 10.58
N ALA A 69 -7.41 14.01 11.83
CA ALA A 69 -6.99 14.74 13.02
C ALA A 69 -5.46 14.90 13.07
N ARG A 70 -4.69 13.89 12.64
CA ARG A 70 -3.23 14.00 12.51
C ARG A 70 -2.80 15.05 11.49
N LEU A 71 -3.51 15.17 10.36
CA LEU A 71 -3.25 16.21 9.36
C LEU A 71 -3.56 17.62 9.89
N ALA A 72 -4.53 17.75 10.79
CA ALA A 72 -4.89 19.02 11.42
C ALA A 72 -3.95 19.40 12.59
N ALA A 73 -3.21 18.44 13.14
CA ALA A 73 -2.27 18.69 14.23
C ALA A 73 -1.00 19.40 13.70
N PRO A 74 -0.45 20.37 14.44
CA PRO A 74 0.83 20.97 14.09
C PRO A 74 1.93 19.90 14.11
N VAL A 75 2.70 19.80 13.03
CA VAL A 75 3.83 18.87 12.92
C VAL A 75 4.92 19.34 13.89
N PRO A 76 5.38 18.52 14.86
CA PRO A 76 6.55 18.88 15.65
C PRO A 76 7.78 18.95 14.73
N GLU A 77 8.53 20.06 14.78
CA GLU A 77 9.68 20.44 13.93
C GLU A 77 10.92 19.52 14.00
N ASN A 78 10.79 18.23 14.31
CA ASN A 78 11.92 17.33 14.48
C ASN A 78 11.98 16.23 13.42
N GLU A 79 11.97 16.62 12.14
CA GLU A 79 12.31 15.75 11.01
C GLU A 79 13.82 15.80 10.74
N LYS A 80 14.55 14.76 11.18
CA LYS A 80 15.73 14.34 10.42
C LYS A 80 15.22 13.53 9.23
N PRO A 81 15.57 13.86 7.98
CA PRO A 81 15.15 13.07 6.84
C PRO A 81 15.80 11.69 6.94
N VAL A 82 15.00 10.65 7.14
CA VAL A 82 15.44 9.28 6.87
C VAL A 82 15.46 9.14 5.36
N VAL A 83 16.68 9.13 4.81
CA VAL A 83 16.98 8.75 3.44
C VAL A 83 16.27 7.43 3.16
N GLU A 84 15.36 7.45 2.17
CA GLU A 84 14.81 6.26 1.56
C GLU A 84 15.96 5.57 0.79
N SER A 85 16.72 4.73 1.50
CA SER A 85 17.67 3.82 0.86
C SER A 85 16.86 2.76 0.09
N ARG A 86 16.53 3.06 -1.16
CA ARG A 86 16.31 2.03 -2.18
C ARG A 86 17.68 1.45 -2.51
N GLU A 87 18.02 0.34 -1.86
CA GLU A 87 19.09 -0.53 -2.30
C GLU A 87 18.47 -1.52 -3.30
N GLU A 88 18.20 -1.04 -4.52
CA GLU A 88 18.23 -1.91 -5.70
C GLU A 88 19.71 -2.08 -6.06
N GLU A 89 20.37 -3.11 -5.52
CA GLU A 89 21.59 -3.63 -6.13
C GLU A 89 21.30 -5.03 -6.68
N ILE A 90 20.96 -5.02 -7.96
CA ILE A 90 21.15 -6.14 -8.87
C ILE A 90 22.64 -6.49 -8.93
N SER A 91 23.09 -7.46 -8.13
CA SER A 91 24.45 -8.00 -8.28
C SER A 91 24.42 -9.14 -9.28
N ASP A 92 24.85 -8.85 -10.51
CA ASP A 92 25.13 -9.81 -11.58
C ASP A 92 26.08 -10.92 -11.10
N GLU A 93 25.60 -12.16 -11.11
CA GLU A 93 26.41 -13.35 -10.89
C GLU A 93 27.35 -13.58 -12.08
N LYS A 94 28.61 -13.17 -11.93
CA LYS A 94 29.70 -13.50 -12.87
C LYS A 94 30.81 -14.25 -12.16
N ALA A 95 30.79 -15.58 -12.29
CA ALA A 95 31.98 -16.44 -12.17
C ALA A 95 31.80 -17.66 -13.09
N LYS A 96 32.22 -17.54 -14.36
CA LYS A 96 33.40 -18.23 -14.92
C LYS A 96 33.41 -19.75 -14.69
N ALA A 97 33.00 -20.51 -15.72
CA ALA A 97 33.49 -21.86 -15.97
C ALA A 97 33.85 -21.97 -17.46
N GLU A 98 35.15 -22.05 -17.72
CA GLU A 98 35.76 -22.30 -19.02
C GLU A 98 35.25 -23.64 -19.55
N SER A 99 34.56 -23.60 -20.71
CA SER A 99 34.25 -24.79 -21.50
C SER A 99 35.36 -24.99 -22.54
N PRO A 100 35.97 -26.18 -22.64
CA PRO A 100 37.05 -26.44 -23.58
C PRO A 100 36.53 -26.48 -25.02
N ILE A 101 37.31 -25.83 -25.89
CA ILE A 101 37.10 -25.66 -27.31
C ILE A 101 36.94 -27.04 -27.97
N SER A 102 35.77 -27.31 -28.53
CA SER A 102 35.54 -28.50 -29.36
C SER A 102 36.16 -28.31 -30.75
N LEU A 103 36.87 -29.34 -31.19
CA LEU A 103 37.62 -29.48 -32.43
C LEU A 103 36.74 -29.24 -33.67
N SER A 104 37.18 -28.35 -34.56
CA SER A 104 36.64 -28.23 -35.92
C SER A 104 37.28 -29.30 -36.81
N SER A 105 36.42 -30.13 -37.39
CA SER A 105 36.74 -31.10 -38.45
C SER A 105 36.15 -30.57 -39.76
N GLY A 106 36.93 -30.64 -40.83
CA GLY A 106 36.45 -30.73 -42.21
C GLY A 106 36.30 -29.41 -42.98
N LEU A 107 37.26 -29.11 -43.85
CA LEU A 107 37.07 -29.14 -45.30
C LEU A 107 38.43 -29.28 -46.02
#